data_AF-D8U5K4-F1
#
_entry.id   AF-D8U5K4-F1
#
_cell.length_a   1.000
_cell.length_b   1.000
_cell.length_c   1.000
_cell.angle_alpha   90.00
_cell.angle_beta   90.00
_cell.angle_gamma   90.00
#
_symmetry.space_group_name_H-M   'P 1'
#
loop_
_entity.id
_entity.type
_entity.pdbx_description
1 polymer ?
#
loop_
_entity_poly.entity_id
_entity_poly.type
_entity_poly.pdbx_seq_one_letter_code
_entity_poly.pdbx_strand_id
1 'polypeptide(L)'
;MPAKQRKLLELRQRLQQCRKQNQNAVIAEKKRQKVGTGESGGDDKRRWYEEKQKRRAEELERLGLDPSQAHRLETAEAASLKHEKREKKGGPTGWGVFASENLYRAYLKRAENVPYTQEDYEKAKAADPDFYRDADSLMYGQNPKLPAENVDKMVAELVDRDRKKDEFSRRRRYNDSADVDFINDRNAHFNKKIQRAFGQYTSEIKANLERGTALPDR
;
A
#
# COMPACT_ATOMS: atom_id res chain seq x y z
N MET A 1 -54.44 -22.79 -31.36
CA MET A 1 -53.27 -22.21 -32.06
C MET A 1 -52.80 -23.18 -33.16
N PRO A 2 -52.86 -22.78 -34.44
CA PRO A 2 -52.29 -23.52 -35.56
C PRO A 2 -50.82 -23.90 -35.30
N ALA A 3 -50.38 -25.09 -35.75
CA ALA A 3 -49.03 -25.60 -35.51
C ALA A 3 -47.92 -24.62 -35.94
N LYS A 4 -48.13 -23.87 -37.01
CA LYS A 4 -47.23 -22.81 -37.49
C LYS A 4 -47.06 -21.67 -36.48
N GLN A 5 -48.13 -21.25 -35.79
CA GLN A 5 -48.08 -20.18 -34.80
C GLN A 5 -47.37 -20.62 -33.51
N ARG A 6 -47.54 -21.89 -33.10
CA ARG A 6 -46.80 -22.46 -31.96
C ARG A 6 -45.29 -22.49 -32.22
N LYS A 7 -44.87 -22.95 -33.41
CA LYS A 7 -43.47 -22.97 -33.83
C LYS A 7 -42.86 -21.57 -33.91
N LEU A 8 -43.62 -20.57 -34.37
CA LEU A 8 -43.18 -19.17 -34.39
C LEU A 8 -42.97 -18.59 -32.98
N LEU A 9 -43.85 -18.92 -32.04
CA LEU A 9 -43.75 -18.45 -30.65
C LEU A 9 -42.56 -19.08 -29.93
N GLU A 10 -42.32 -20.37 -30.14
CA GLU A 10 -41.13 -21.07 -29.64
C GLU A 10 -39.82 -20.45 -30.18
N LEU A 11 -39.78 -20.16 -31.48
CA LEU A 11 -38.64 -19.47 -32.10
C LEU A 11 -38.40 -18.07 -31.51
N ARG A 12 -39.47 -17.31 -31.25
CA ARG A 12 -39.37 -15.99 -30.60
C ARG A 12 -38.84 -16.09 -29.17
N GLN A 13 -39.30 -17.06 -28.40
CA GLN A 13 -38.79 -17.31 -27.04
C GLN A 13 -37.32 -17.71 -27.05
N ARG A 14 -36.91 -18.61 -27.95
CA ARG A 14 -35.50 -18.96 -28.14
C ARG A 14 -34.66 -17.76 -28.53
N LEU A 15 -35.13 -16.92 -29.45
CA LEU A 15 -34.44 -15.68 -29.84
C LEU A 15 -34.30 -14.70 -28.67
N GLN A 16 -35.33 -14.52 -27.85
CA GLN A 16 -35.25 -13.70 -26.64
C GLN A 16 -34.25 -14.26 -25.62
N GLN A 17 -34.24 -15.59 -25.44
CA GLN A 17 -33.29 -16.26 -24.56
C GLN A 17 -31.85 -16.10 -25.05
N CYS A 18 -31.59 -16.28 -26.35
CA CYS A 18 -30.29 -16.04 -26.96
C CYS A 18 -29.84 -14.57 -26.81
N ARG A 19 -30.75 -13.61 -27.02
CA ARG A 19 -30.45 -12.17 -26.80
C ARG A 19 -30.04 -11.90 -25.36
N LYS A 20 -30.77 -12.45 -24.39
CA LYS A 20 -30.47 -12.30 -22.95
C LYS A 20 -29.14 -12.96 -22.57
N GLN A 21 -28.87 -14.15 -23.11
CA GLN A 21 -27.60 -14.86 -22.89
C GLN A 21 -26.42 -14.09 -23.49
N ASN A 22 -26.55 -13.58 -24.71
CA ASN A 22 -25.51 -12.75 -25.34
C ASN A 22 -25.28 -11.44 -24.57
N GLN A 23 -26.35 -10.76 -24.14
CA GLN A 23 -26.25 -9.55 -23.33
C GLN A 23 -25.54 -9.83 -22.00
N ASN A 24 -25.88 -10.95 -21.33
CA ASN A 24 -25.21 -11.36 -20.10
C ASN A 24 -23.73 -11.70 -20.34
N ALA A 25 -23.39 -12.37 -21.45
CA ALA A 25 -22.01 -12.69 -21.80
C ALA A 25 -21.18 -11.42 -22.05
N VAL A 26 -21.73 -10.44 -22.79
CA VAL A 26 -21.08 -9.13 -23.02
C VAL A 26 -20.88 -8.36 -21.71
N ILE A 27 -21.87 -8.37 -20.81
CA ILE A 27 -21.73 -7.74 -19.48
C ILE A 27 -20.64 -8.45 -18.67
N ALA A 28 -20.58 -9.78 -18.69
CA ALA A 28 -19.57 -10.55 -17.97
C ALA A 28 -18.16 -10.34 -18.55
N GLU A 29 -18.02 -10.22 -19.87
CA GLU A 29 -16.77 -9.87 -20.54
C GLU A 29 -16.34 -8.44 -20.18
N LYS A 30 -17.25 -7.46 -20.24
CA LYS A 30 -16.98 -6.09 -19.82
C LYS A 30 -16.57 -5.99 -18.35
N LYS A 31 -17.16 -6.82 -17.48
CA LYS A 31 -16.73 -6.95 -16.08
C LYS A 31 -15.33 -7.57 -15.97
N ARG A 32 -15.03 -8.64 -16.72
CA ARG A 32 -13.68 -9.24 -16.76
C ARG A 32 -12.62 -8.27 -17.28
N GLN A 33 -12.93 -7.50 -18.33
CA GLN A 33 -12.04 -6.47 -18.85
C GLN A 33 -11.80 -5.36 -17.82
N LYS A 34 -12.84 -4.89 -17.11
CA LYS A 34 -12.67 -3.95 -15.99
C LYS A 34 -11.79 -4.50 -14.86
N VAL A 35 -12.01 -5.76 -14.49
CA VAL A 35 -11.24 -6.47 -13.45
C VAL A 35 -9.77 -6.64 -13.87
N GLY A 36 -9.50 -6.86 -15.16
CA GLY A 36 -8.16 -6.96 -15.72
C GLY A 36 -7.31 -5.69 -15.61
N THR A 37 -7.92 -4.52 -15.41
CA THR A 37 -7.24 -3.22 -15.30
C THR A 37 -6.81 -2.87 -13.86
N GLY A 38 -6.80 -3.84 -12.94
CA GLY A 38 -6.23 -3.66 -11.59
C GLY A 38 -7.21 -3.19 -10.51
N GLU A 39 -8.52 -3.18 -10.78
CA GLU A 39 -9.55 -2.77 -9.81
C GLU A 39 -10.12 -3.92 -8.95
N SER A 40 -9.76 -5.19 -9.23
CA SER A 40 -10.29 -6.37 -8.52
C SER A 40 -10.13 -6.34 -7.01
N GLY A 41 -9.04 -5.75 -6.49
CA GLY A 41 -8.76 -5.71 -5.04
C GLY A 41 -9.53 -4.62 -4.29
N GLY A 42 -10.18 -3.69 -5.00
CA GLY A 42 -11.00 -2.62 -4.42
C GLY A 42 -12.42 -3.08 -4.10
N ASP A 43 -12.99 -3.91 -4.96
CA ASP A 43 -14.36 -4.40 -4.83
C ASP A 43 -14.54 -5.33 -3.62
N ASP A 44 -13.60 -6.25 -3.35
CA ASP A 44 -13.68 -7.14 -2.19
C ASP A 44 -13.51 -6.39 -0.87
N LYS A 45 -12.60 -5.40 -0.83
CA LYS A 45 -12.46 -4.52 0.33
C LYS A 45 -13.73 -3.71 0.55
N ARG A 46 -14.30 -3.15 -0.52
CA ARG A 46 -15.54 -2.37 -0.46
C ARG A 46 -16.71 -3.22 0.04
N ARG A 47 -16.88 -4.44 -0.48
CA ARG A 47 -17.89 -5.40 -0.02
C ARG A 47 -17.70 -5.76 1.46
N TRP A 48 -16.46 -6.04 1.87
CA TRP A 48 -16.15 -6.30 3.28
C TRP A 48 -16.49 -5.11 4.19
N TYR A 49 -16.21 -3.87 3.74
CA TYR A 49 -16.60 -2.66 4.47
C TYR A 49 -18.13 -2.52 4.55
N GLU A 50 -18.84 -2.70 3.44
CA GLU A 50 -20.31 -2.62 3.39
C GLU A 50 -20.97 -3.68 4.27
N GLU A 51 -20.49 -4.92 4.25
CA GLU A 51 -20.95 -6.02 5.11
C GLU A 51 -20.69 -5.73 6.60
N LYS A 52 -19.51 -5.19 6.92
CA LYS A 52 -19.17 -4.78 8.29
C LYS A 52 -20.06 -3.64 8.80
N GLN A 53 -20.42 -2.68 7.94
CA GLN A 53 -21.34 -1.61 8.30
C GLN A 53 -22.76 -2.13 8.51
N LYS A 54 -23.22 -3.06 7.65
CA LYS A 54 -24.53 -3.71 7.83
C LYS A 54 -24.61 -4.48 9.15
N ARG A 55 -23.60 -5.31 9.47
CA ARG A 55 -23.56 -6.04 10.74
C ARG A 55 -23.61 -5.11 11.95
N ARG A 56 -22.90 -3.97 11.90
CA ARG A 56 -22.97 -2.94 12.95
C ARG A 56 -24.34 -2.30 13.05
N ALA A 57 -24.98 -2.01 11.92
CA ALA A 57 -26.32 -1.43 11.91
C ALA A 57 -27.36 -2.40 12.47
N GLU A 58 -27.29 -3.68 12.10
CA GLU A 58 -28.15 -4.74 12.63
C GLU A 58 -27.95 -4.94 14.15
N GLU A 59 -26.71 -4.90 14.63
CA GLU A 59 -26.42 -4.97 16.08
C GLU A 59 -26.96 -3.76 16.86
N LEU A 60 -26.88 -2.55 16.28
CA LEU A 60 -27.46 -1.34 16.87
C LEU A 60 -28.99 -1.39 16.91
N GLU A 61 -29.61 -1.81 15.81
CA GLU A 61 -31.06 -1.98 15.70
C GLU A 61 -31.56 -3.04 16.69
N ARG A 62 -30.85 -4.16 16.82
CA ARG A 62 -31.18 -5.22 17.81
C ARG A 62 -31.17 -4.71 19.24
N LEU A 63 -30.27 -3.78 19.55
CA LEU A 63 -30.14 -3.20 20.89
C LEU A 63 -30.97 -1.92 21.06
N GLY A 64 -31.64 -1.43 20.01
CA GLY A 64 -32.43 -0.20 20.04
C GLY A 64 -31.59 1.07 20.21
N LEU A 65 -30.30 1.04 19.83
CA LEU A 65 -29.41 2.20 19.90
C LEU A 65 -29.41 2.99 18.59
N ASP A 66 -29.34 4.31 18.72
CA ASP A 66 -29.17 5.23 17.59
C ASP A 66 -27.79 5.07 16.91
N PRO A 67 -27.67 5.25 15.58
CA PRO A 67 -26.38 5.19 14.88
C PRO A 67 -25.27 6.10 15.44
N SER A 68 -25.61 7.23 16.07
CA SER A 68 -24.62 8.09 16.75
C SER A 68 -23.96 7.42 17.97
N GLN A 69 -24.60 6.39 18.53
CA GLN A 69 -24.14 5.66 19.72
C GLN A 69 -23.33 4.40 19.38
N ALA A 70 -22.89 4.25 18.12
CA ALA A 70 -22.09 3.11 17.64
C ALA A 70 -20.82 2.82 18.48
N HIS A 71 -20.28 3.82 19.17
CA HIS A 71 -19.14 3.67 20.08
C HIS A 71 -19.44 2.74 21.27
N ARG A 72 -20.71 2.57 21.66
CA ARG A 72 -21.14 1.71 22.77
C ARG A 72 -21.08 0.22 22.45
N LEU A 73 -20.95 -0.16 21.17
CA LEU A 73 -20.71 -1.55 20.76
C LEU A 73 -19.25 -1.99 20.96
N GLU A 74 -18.33 -1.05 21.18
CA GLU A 74 -16.91 -1.36 21.35
C GLU A 74 -16.58 -1.58 22.83
N THR A 75 -16.02 -2.75 23.16
CA THR A 75 -15.49 -3.03 24.50
C THR A 75 -14.30 -2.11 24.83
N ALA A 76 -14.15 -1.75 26.10
CA ALA A 76 -13.04 -0.92 26.58
C ALA A 76 -11.65 -1.47 26.17
N GLU A 77 -11.46 -2.80 26.24
CA GLU A 77 -10.23 -3.47 25.79
C GLU A 77 -9.99 -3.35 24.28
N ALA A 78 -11.06 -3.46 23.47
CA ALA A 78 -10.97 -3.29 22.03
C ALA A 78 -10.65 -1.84 21.65
N ALA A 79 -11.17 -0.88 22.42
CA ALA A 79 -10.88 0.54 22.24
C ALA A 79 -9.42 0.87 22.63
N SER A 80 -8.91 0.34 23.75
CA SER A 80 -7.53 0.57 24.18
C SER A 80 -6.51 -0.01 23.19
N LEU A 81 -6.70 -1.25 22.72
CA LEU A 81 -5.86 -1.87 21.70
C LEU A 81 -5.86 -1.09 20.36
N LYS A 82 -6.99 -0.47 20.00
CA LYS A 82 -7.07 0.40 18.81
C LYS A 82 -6.32 1.71 19.02
N HIS A 83 -6.39 2.26 20.22
CA HIS A 83 -5.70 3.50 20.56
C HIS A 83 -4.18 3.30 20.58
N GLU A 84 -3.71 2.24 21.22
CA GLU A 84 -2.29 1.85 21.24
C GLU A 84 -1.75 1.60 19.82
N LYS A 85 -2.52 0.90 18.97
CA LYS A 85 -2.18 0.72 17.54
C LYS A 85 -2.20 2.02 16.73
N ARG A 86 -2.94 3.04 17.17
CA ARG A 86 -2.99 4.37 16.56
C ARG A 86 -1.85 5.26 17.01
N GLU A 87 -1.32 5.07 18.21
CA GLU A 87 -0.10 5.71 18.72
C GLU A 87 1.17 5.15 18.05
N LYS A 88 1.17 5.13 16.72
CA LYS A 88 2.40 4.91 15.97
C LYS A 88 3.25 6.16 16.13
N LYS A 89 4.39 6.01 16.80
CA LYS A 89 5.43 7.04 16.85
C LYS A 89 5.76 7.47 15.42
N GLY A 90 5.72 8.77 15.17
CA GLY A 90 6.02 9.34 13.86
C GLY A 90 7.39 8.88 13.37
N GLY A 91 7.48 8.62 12.06
CA GLY A 91 8.76 8.30 11.43
C GLY A 91 9.71 9.51 11.47
N PRO A 92 11.02 9.28 11.24
CA PRO A 92 11.97 10.38 11.16
C PRO A 92 11.64 11.32 10.00
N THR A 93 11.73 12.62 10.26
CA THR A 93 11.41 13.69 9.30
C THR A 93 12.67 14.34 8.75
N GLY A 94 12.66 14.71 7.47
CA GLY A 94 13.74 15.46 6.83
C GLY A 94 15.08 14.72 6.86
N TRP A 95 16.15 15.43 7.23
CA TRP A 95 17.50 14.86 7.38
C TRP A 95 17.63 13.89 8.56
N GLY A 96 16.68 13.89 9.50
CA GLY A 96 16.67 12.97 10.63
C GLY A 96 16.65 11.49 10.23
N VAL A 97 16.25 11.16 8.99
CA VAL A 97 16.29 9.80 8.44
C VAL A 97 17.71 9.21 8.47
N PHE A 98 18.74 10.05 8.33
CA PHE A 98 20.15 9.64 8.33
C PHE A 98 20.81 9.72 9.70
N ALA A 99 20.08 10.10 10.75
CA ALA A 99 20.62 10.12 12.11
C ALA A 99 20.99 8.70 12.57
N SER A 100 22.04 8.61 13.40
CA SER A 100 22.56 7.35 13.95
C SER A 100 21.46 6.48 14.58
N GLU A 101 20.55 7.10 15.34
CA GLU A 101 19.42 6.42 15.97
C GLU A 101 18.49 5.73 14.94
N ASN A 102 18.20 6.37 13.81
CA ASN A 102 17.33 5.79 12.80
C ASN A 102 18.03 4.71 11.97
N LEU A 103 19.34 4.87 11.72
CA LEU A 103 20.17 3.83 11.13
C LEU A 103 20.22 2.59 12.03
N TYR A 104 20.35 2.79 13.35
CA TYR A 104 20.34 1.72 14.33
C TYR A 104 18.98 1.02 14.39
N ARG A 105 17.87 1.75 14.43
CA ARG A 105 16.52 1.17 14.35
C ARG A 105 16.28 0.39 13.05
N ALA A 106 16.79 0.88 11.93
CA ALA A 106 16.72 0.17 10.65
C ALA A 106 17.55 -1.12 10.67
N TYR A 107 18.72 -1.09 11.33
CA TYR A 107 19.53 -2.29 11.57
C TYR A 107 18.79 -3.32 12.43
N LEU A 108 18.21 -2.92 13.57
CA LEU A 108 17.46 -3.83 14.45
C LEU A 108 16.34 -4.56 13.71
N LYS A 109 15.54 -3.82 12.93
CA LYS A 109 14.48 -4.42 12.10
C LYS A 109 15.01 -5.41 11.08
N ARG A 110 16.20 -5.16 10.53
CA ARG A 110 16.83 -6.07 9.58
C ARG A 110 17.30 -7.33 10.29
N ALA A 111 17.98 -7.18 11.41
CA ALA A 111 18.47 -8.29 12.24
C ALA A 111 17.33 -9.21 12.68
N GLU A 112 16.17 -8.65 13.05
CA GLU A 112 14.96 -9.41 13.37
C GLU A 112 14.44 -10.27 12.21
N ASN A 113 14.62 -9.82 10.96
CA ASN A 113 14.18 -10.54 9.77
C ASN A 113 15.19 -11.57 9.25
N VAL A 114 16.38 -11.68 9.86
CA VAL A 114 17.37 -12.69 9.44
C VAL A 114 16.95 -14.05 9.99
N PRO A 115 16.78 -15.08 9.13
CA PRO A 115 16.40 -16.41 9.59
C PRO A 115 17.53 -17.01 10.42
N TYR A 116 17.23 -17.34 11.68
CA TYR A 116 18.13 -18.01 12.61
C TYR A 116 17.50 -19.32 13.08
N THR A 117 18.27 -20.40 13.05
CA THR A 117 17.88 -21.72 13.54
C THR A 117 18.87 -22.16 14.59
N GLN A 118 18.37 -22.55 15.77
CA GLN A 118 19.21 -22.99 16.89
C GLN A 118 20.08 -24.21 16.51
N GLU A 119 19.53 -25.11 15.69
CA GLU A 119 20.24 -26.29 15.18
C GLU A 119 21.44 -25.92 14.29
N ASP A 120 21.27 -24.94 13.41
CA ASP A 120 22.35 -24.45 12.54
C ASP A 120 23.49 -23.84 13.36
N TYR A 121 23.14 -23.14 14.45
CA TYR A 121 24.11 -22.57 15.37
C TYR A 121 24.91 -23.66 16.11
N GLU A 122 24.22 -24.67 16.66
CA GLU A 122 24.88 -25.77 17.37
C GLU A 122 25.78 -26.59 16.45
N LYS A 123 25.36 -26.80 15.20
CA LYS A 123 26.16 -27.46 14.17
C LYS A 123 27.41 -26.65 13.82
N ALA A 124 27.29 -25.33 13.68
CA ALA A 124 28.43 -24.45 13.44
C ALA A 124 29.41 -24.44 14.63
N LYS A 125 28.88 -24.43 15.85
CA LYS A 125 29.65 -24.51 17.09
C LYS A 125 30.41 -25.83 17.24
N ALA A 126 29.82 -26.96 16.84
CA ALA A 126 30.48 -28.26 16.88
C ALA A 126 31.56 -28.40 15.77
N ALA A 127 31.38 -27.70 14.65
CA ALA A 127 32.30 -27.77 13.51
C ALA A 127 33.59 -26.95 13.71
N ASP A 128 33.54 -25.86 14.48
CA ASP A 128 34.69 -24.98 14.73
C ASP A 128 35.19 -25.15 16.18
N PRO A 129 36.38 -25.74 16.41
CA PRO A 129 36.98 -25.82 17.74
C PRO A 129 37.29 -24.44 18.37
N ASP A 130 37.47 -23.41 17.55
CA ASP A 130 37.74 -22.02 17.96
C ASP A 130 36.51 -21.12 17.68
N PHE A 131 35.32 -21.63 18.01
CA PHE A 131 34.05 -20.94 17.74
C PHE A 131 33.91 -19.63 18.53
N TYR A 132 34.42 -19.58 19.76
CA TYR A 132 34.43 -18.37 20.59
C TYR A 132 35.82 -17.73 20.53
N ARG A 133 35.98 -16.78 19.61
CA ARG A 133 37.25 -16.11 19.38
C ARG A 133 37.43 -14.89 20.28
N ASP A 134 38.60 -14.79 20.91
CA ASP A 134 39.05 -13.58 21.59
C ASP A 134 39.67 -12.58 20.61
N ALA A 135 39.82 -11.33 21.06
CA ALA A 135 40.34 -10.21 20.27
C ALA A 135 41.73 -10.47 19.67
N ASP A 136 42.53 -11.34 20.29
CA ASP A 136 43.89 -11.70 19.87
C ASP A 136 43.95 -12.91 18.90
N SER A 137 42.80 -13.44 18.45
CA SER A 137 42.77 -14.59 17.53
C SER A 137 43.36 -14.24 16.16
N LEU A 138 44.32 -15.06 15.70
CA LEU A 138 45.03 -14.89 14.42
C LEU A 138 44.21 -15.35 13.19
N MET A 139 42.97 -15.79 13.39
CA MET A 139 42.08 -16.28 12.33
C MET A 139 41.42 -15.15 11.52
N TYR A 140 41.61 -13.89 11.92
CA TYR A 140 41.14 -12.73 11.17
C TYR A 140 41.81 -12.65 9.78
N GLY A 141 41.01 -12.49 8.72
CA GLY A 141 41.49 -12.42 7.34
C GLY A 141 41.64 -13.77 6.63
N GLN A 142 41.42 -14.89 7.31
CA GLN A 142 41.20 -16.18 6.65
C GLN A 142 39.76 -16.25 6.13
N ASN A 143 39.55 -16.80 4.93
CA ASN A 143 38.20 -16.94 4.37
C ASN A 143 37.55 -18.23 4.88
N PRO A 144 36.62 -18.18 5.85
CA PRO A 144 35.99 -19.38 6.37
C PRO A 144 35.15 -20.06 5.27
N LYS A 145 35.17 -21.39 5.24
CA LYS A 145 34.30 -22.16 4.35
C LYS A 145 32.86 -22.09 4.86
N LEU A 146 32.13 -21.07 4.43
CA LEU A 146 30.72 -20.90 4.75
C LEU A 146 29.85 -21.77 3.81
N PRO A 147 28.76 -22.36 4.31
CA PRO A 147 27.78 -23.02 3.46
C PRO A 147 27.22 -22.05 2.41
N ALA A 148 27.07 -22.51 1.17
CA ALA A 148 26.54 -21.70 0.07
C ALA A 148 25.15 -21.13 0.39
N GLU A 149 24.31 -21.90 1.08
CA GLU A 149 22.96 -21.49 1.50
C GLU A 149 22.97 -20.20 2.35
N ASN A 150 23.99 -20.00 3.18
CA ASN A 150 24.09 -18.78 4.00
C ASN A 150 24.47 -17.56 3.15
N VAL A 151 25.27 -17.76 2.11
CA VAL A 151 25.58 -16.72 1.13
C VAL A 151 24.32 -16.35 0.35
N ASP A 152 23.52 -17.33 -0.07
CA ASP A 152 22.27 -17.09 -0.78
C ASP A 152 21.25 -16.32 0.08
N LYS A 153 21.13 -16.65 1.37
CA LYS A 153 20.32 -15.88 2.34
C LYS A 153 20.77 -14.42 2.45
N MET A 154 22.08 -14.18 2.51
CA MET A 154 22.64 -12.82 2.53
C MET A 154 22.33 -12.06 1.24
N VAL A 155 22.51 -12.70 0.08
CA VAL A 155 22.20 -12.09 -1.23
C VAL A 155 20.72 -11.73 -1.32
N ALA A 156 19.82 -12.61 -0.84
CA ALA A 156 18.39 -12.33 -0.80
C ALA A 156 18.04 -11.11 0.07
N GLU A 157 18.68 -10.93 1.23
CA GLU A 157 18.50 -9.73 2.06
C GLU A 157 18.96 -8.46 1.33
N LEU A 158 20.10 -8.51 0.65
CA LEU A 158 20.62 -7.38 -0.10
C LEU A 158 19.70 -6.95 -1.24
N VAL A 159 19.12 -7.93 -1.95
CA VAL A 159 18.13 -7.67 -3.01
C VAL A 159 16.87 -7.03 -2.44
N ASP A 160 16.35 -7.52 -1.31
CA ASP A 160 15.20 -6.90 -0.63
C ASP A 160 15.50 -5.47 -0.17
N ARG A 161 16.71 -5.24 0.33
CA ARG A 161 17.18 -3.91 0.74
C ARG A 161 17.22 -2.94 -0.44
N ASP A 162 17.74 -3.37 -1.58
CA ASP A 162 17.83 -2.52 -2.76
C ASP A 162 16.44 -2.24 -3.34
N ARG A 163 15.53 -3.23 -3.34
CA ARG A 163 14.11 -3.00 -3.63
C ARG A 163 13.48 -1.94 -2.71
N LYS A 164 13.69 -2.04 -1.39
CA LYS A 164 13.17 -1.06 -0.43
C LYS A 164 13.75 0.34 -0.62
N LYS A 165 15.01 0.45 -1.07
CA LYS A 165 15.64 1.73 -1.42
C LYS A 165 14.97 2.36 -2.65
N ASP A 166 14.66 1.57 -3.67
CA ASP A 166 13.98 2.07 -4.87
C ASP A 166 12.57 2.58 -4.54
N GLU A 167 11.87 1.88 -3.64
CA GLU A 167 10.53 2.28 -3.15
C GLU A 167 10.54 3.49 -2.20
N PHE A 168 11.70 3.91 -1.69
CA PHE A 168 11.82 5.02 -0.74
C PHE A 168 11.34 6.35 -1.35
N SER A 169 11.64 6.57 -2.64
CA SER A 169 11.18 7.75 -3.38
C SER A 169 10.00 7.42 -4.27
N ARG A 170 8.78 7.57 -3.72
CA ARG A 170 7.55 7.28 -4.47
C ARG A 170 7.24 8.40 -5.45
N ARG A 171 7.06 8.05 -6.74
CA ARG A 171 6.55 8.99 -7.74
C ARG A 171 5.10 9.34 -7.40
N ARG A 172 4.81 10.64 -7.30
CA ARG A 172 3.42 11.13 -7.19
C ARG A 172 2.77 11.02 -8.56
N ARG A 173 1.54 10.51 -8.61
CA ARG A 173 0.75 10.42 -9.85
C ARG A 173 0.56 11.83 -10.42
N TYR A 174 0.69 11.93 -11.74
CA TYR A 174 0.35 13.16 -12.45
C TYR A 174 -1.17 13.36 -12.42
N ASN A 175 -1.60 14.61 -12.30
CA ASN A 175 -3.00 15.00 -12.28
C ASN A 175 -3.29 15.77 -13.57
N ASP A 176 -4.01 15.14 -14.51
CA ASP A 176 -4.32 15.72 -15.81
C ASP A 176 -5.22 16.97 -15.73
N SER A 177 -5.93 17.15 -14.62
CA SER A 177 -6.80 18.32 -14.39
C SER A 177 -6.07 19.52 -13.79
N ALA A 178 -4.77 19.39 -13.49
CA ALA A 178 -3.99 20.51 -12.95
C ALA A 178 -3.46 21.38 -14.10
N ASP A 179 -3.48 22.71 -13.88
CA ASP A 179 -2.91 23.65 -14.84
C ASP A 179 -1.42 23.38 -15.07
N VAL A 180 -1.03 23.36 -16.34
CA VAL A 180 0.34 23.04 -16.77
C VAL A 180 1.16 24.32 -16.84
N ASP A 181 2.08 24.48 -15.88
CA ASP A 181 2.99 25.63 -15.79
C ASP A 181 4.39 25.38 -16.42
N PHE A 182 4.56 24.25 -17.13
CA PHE A 182 5.86 23.79 -17.61
C PHE A 182 5.81 23.31 -19.07
N ILE A 183 6.96 23.44 -19.75
CA ILE A 183 7.14 22.97 -21.15
C ILE A 183 7.80 21.59 -21.20
N ASN A 184 8.70 21.28 -20.25
CA ASN A 184 9.41 20.00 -20.19
C ASN A 184 9.49 19.48 -18.74
N ASP A 185 9.83 18.20 -18.57
CA ASP A 185 9.89 17.54 -17.24
C ASP A 185 10.89 18.21 -16.30
N ARG A 186 12.04 18.67 -16.82
CA ARG A 186 13.06 19.34 -16.02
C ARG A 186 12.53 20.66 -15.46
N ASN A 187 11.78 21.41 -16.27
CA ASN A 187 11.08 22.63 -15.87
C ASN A 187 9.99 22.31 -14.85
N ALA A 188 9.19 21.24 -15.05
CA ALA A 188 8.19 20.79 -14.08
C ALA A 188 8.81 20.50 -12.70
N HIS A 189 9.98 19.85 -12.67
CA HIS A 189 10.72 19.59 -11.44
C HIS A 189 11.28 20.87 -10.79
N PHE A 190 11.73 21.82 -11.60
CA PHE A 190 12.20 23.13 -11.14
C PHE A 190 11.06 23.97 -10.55
N ASN A 191 9.93 24.11 -11.26
CA ASN A 191 8.72 24.78 -10.76
C ASN A 191 8.24 24.15 -9.45
N LYS A 192 8.20 22.81 -9.35
CA LYS A 192 7.88 22.10 -8.09
C LYS A 192 8.87 22.38 -6.96
N LYS A 193 10.14 22.69 -7.27
CA LYS A 193 11.14 23.08 -6.26
C LYS A 193 10.88 24.51 -5.78
N ILE A 194 10.66 25.45 -6.70
CA ILE A 194 10.33 26.84 -6.39
C ILE A 194 9.03 26.91 -5.59
N GLN A 195 7.98 26.18 -5.98
CA GLN A 195 6.71 26.13 -5.26
C GLN A 195 6.88 25.64 -3.81
N ARG A 196 7.79 24.68 -3.55
CA ARG A 196 8.07 24.20 -2.20
C ARG A 196 8.80 25.23 -1.33
N ALA A 197 9.69 26.02 -1.92
CA ALA A 197 10.49 27.01 -1.19
C ALA A 197 9.75 28.33 -1.00
N PHE A 198 9.07 28.81 -2.04
CA PHE A 198 8.50 30.16 -2.12
C PHE A 198 6.98 30.20 -2.15
N GLY A 199 6.30 29.08 -2.42
CA GLY A 199 4.84 29.05 -2.60
C GLY A 199 4.05 29.55 -1.39
N GLN A 200 4.61 29.42 -0.18
CA GLN A 200 4.01 30.00 1.03
C GLN A 200 3.97 31.53 0.98
N TYR A 201 5.03 32.16 0.46
CA TYR A 201 5.21 33.61 0.41
C TYR A 201 4.56 34.24 -0.84
N THR A 202 4.41 33.49 -1.93
CA THR A 202 3.84 33.97 -3.21
C THR A 202 2.37 33.61 -3.39
N SER A 203 1.70 33.14 -2.34
CA SER A 203 0.30 32.69 -2.38
C SER A 203 -0.66 33.81 -2.78
N GLU A 204 -0.48 35.01 -2.23
CA GLU A 204 -1.28 36.20 -2.57
C GLU A 204 -1.06 36.65 -4.02
N ILE A 205 0.19 36.66 -4.48
CA ILE A 205 0.53 37.01 -5.87
C ILE A 205 -0.17 36.06 -6.85
N LYS A 206 -0.16 34.76 -6.54
CA LYS A 206 -0.84 33.74 -7.35
C LYS A 206 -2.35 33.96 -7.37
N ALA A 207 -2.97 34.20 -6.21
CA ALA A 207 -4.40 34.47 -6.13
C ALA A 207 -4.79 35.75 -6.89
N ASN A 208 -3.97 36.80 -6.83
CA ASN A 208 -4.22 38.04 -7.58
C ASN A 208 -4.12 37.79 -9.10
N LEU A 209 -3.18 36.95 -9.55
CA LEU A 209 -3.08 36.57 -10.97
C LEU A 209 -4.33 35.81 -11.44
N GLU A 210 -4.82 34.87 -10.63
CA GLU A 210 -6.06 34.12 -10.90
C GLU A 210 -7.32 35.01 -10.89
N ARG A 211 -7.29 36.12 -10.13
CA ARG A 211 -8.36 37.15 -10.10
C ARG A 211 -8.22 38.22 -11.18
N GLY A 212 -7.26 38.12 -12.09
CA GLY A 212 -7.04 39.12 -13.13
C GLY A 212 -6.38 40.41 -12.63
N THR A 213 -5.43 40.29 -11.70
CA THR A 213 -4.60 41.39 -11.12
C THR A 213 -5.33 42.38 -10.22
N ALA A 214 -6.60 42.13 -9.89
CA ALA A 214 -7.34 42.91 -8.89
C ALA A 214 -6.78 42.66 -7.48
N LEU A 215 -6.57 43.74 -6.73
CA LEU A 215 -6.21 43.67 -5.32
C LEU A 215 -7.43 43.17 -4.50
N PRO A 216 -7.22 42.47 -3.38
CA PRO A 216 -8.32 42.08 -2.50
C PRO A 216 -9.04 43.34 -1.99
N ASP A 217 -10.38 43.33 -2.01
CA ASP A 217 -11.16 44.34 -1.29
C ASP A 217 -10.79 44.27 0.20
N ARG A 218 -10.37 45.42 0.76
CA ARG A 218 -9.96 45.54 2.17
C ARG A 218 -11.12 45.32 3.13
#